data_AF-A0A737SBA2-F1
#
_entry.id   AF-A0A737SBA2-F1
#
_cell.length_a   1.000
_cell.length_b   1.000
_cell.length_c   1.000
_cell.angle_alpha   90.00
_cell.angle_beta   90.00
_cell.angle_gamma   90.00
#
_symmetry.space_group_name_H-M   'P 1'
#
loop_
_entity.id
_entity.type
_entity.pdbx_description
1 polymer ?
#
loop_
_entity_poly.entity_id
_entity_poly.type
_entity_poly.pdbx_seq_one_letter_code
_entity_poly.pdbx_strand_id
1 'polypeptide(L)' 'MKKLTDKQKSRFWEQRRNVNFQQSRRLEGVEIPLVTLTADEALARLDELRRHYER' A
#
# COMPACT_ATOMS: atom_id res chain seq x y z
N MET A 1 8.75 -24.31 -16.90
CA MET A 1 8.61 -23.29 -15.84
C MET A 1 7.27 -23.52 -15.13
N LYS A 2 7.24 -23.69 -13.79
CA LYS A 2 6.00 -24.03 -13.07
C LYS A 2 5.11 -22.79 -12.94
N LYS A 3 3.84 -22.88 -13.34
CA LYS A 3 2.89 -21.76 -13.33
C LYS A 3 2.53 -21.39 -11.90
N LEU A 4 2.61 -20.10 -11.56
CA LEU A 4 2.15 -19.58 -10.27
C LEU A 4 0.64 -19.64 -10.17
N THR A 5 0.13 -20.03 -9.01
CA THR A 5 -1.29 -19.93 -8.69
C THR A 5 -1.68 -18.48 -8.42
N ASP A 6 -2.96 -18.16 -8.56
CA ASP A 6 -3.41 -16.78 -8.32
C ASP A 6 -3.22 -16.38 -6.86
N LYS A 7 -3.40 -17.30 -5.91
CA LYS A 7 -3.07 -17.08 -4.50
C LYS A 7 -1.60 -16.72 -4.28
N GLN A 8 -0.68 -17.35 -5.01
CA GLN A 8 0.75 -17.03 -4.93
C GLN A 8 1.04 -15.63 -5.47
N LYS A 9 0.39 -15.24 -6.57
CA LYS A 9 0.53 -13.89 -7.14
C LYS A 9 -0.02 -12.82 -6.21
N SER A 10 -1.23 -13.01 -5.67
CA SER A 10 -1.85 -12.06 -4.74
C SER A 10 -0.99 -11.85 -3.50
N ARG A 11 -0.49 -12.94 -2.91
CA ARG A 11 0.40 -12.85 -1.75
C ARG A 11 1.70 -12.10 -2.06
N PHE A 12 2.28 -12.33 -3.24
CA PHE A 12 3.49 -11.61 -3.65
C PHE A 12 3.23 -10.11 -3.84
N TRP A 13 2.08 -9.75 -4.42
CA TRP A 13 1.65 -8.36 -4.56
C TRP A 13 1.47 -7.68 -3.19
N GLU A 14 0.72 -8.31 -2.28
CA GLU A 14 0.48 -7.78 -0.93
C GLU A 14 1.77 -7.49 -0.16
N GLN A 15 2.77 -8.38 -0.29
CA GLN A 15 4.07 -8.20 0.36
C GLN A 15 4.87 -7.01 -0.16
N ARG A 16 4.64 -6.58 -1.40
CA ARG A 16 5.48 -5.55 -2.06
C ARG A 16 4.78 -4.23 -2.32
N ARG A 17 3.44 -4.19 -2.39
CA ARG A 17 2.68 -3.02 -2.84
C ARG A 17 3.05 -1.72 -2.11
N ASN A 18 3.23 -1.76 -0.78
CA ASN A 18 3.52 -0.55 0.00
C ASN A 18 4.95 -0.05 -0.20
N VAL A 19 5.93 -0.97 -0.24
CA VAL A 19 7.33 -0.63 -0.53
C VAL A 19 7.46 -0.08 -1.94
N ASN A 20 6.83 -0.73 -2.92
CA ASN A 20 6.82 -0.27 -4.30
C ASN A 20 6.20 1.13 -4.43
N PHE A 21 5.10 1.40 -3.74
CA PHE A 21 4.48 2.72 -3.75
C PHE A 21 5.39 3.80 -3.15
N GLN A 22 6.05 3.52 -2.02
CA GLN A 22 7.04 4.43 -1.45
C GLN A 22 8.19 4.72 -2.44
N GLN A 23 8.77 3.69 -3.06
CA GLN A 23 9.84 3.89 -4.04
C GLN A 23 9.33 4.65 -5.27
N SER A 24 8.11 4.40 -5.72
CA SER A 24 7.48 5.14 -6.82
C SER A 24 7.39 6.63 -6.50
N ARG A 25 7.00 7.00 -5.27
CA ARG A 25 6.96 8.40 -4.84
C ARG A 25 8.34 9.05 -4.78
N ARG A 26 9.38 8.29 -4.43
CA ARG A 26 10.76 8.78 -4.49
C ARG A 26 11.22 9.10 -5.91
N LEU A 27 10.74 8.39 -6.93
CA LEU A 27 11.01 8.75 -8.33
C LEU A 27 10.42 10.12 -8.71
N GLU A 28 9.37 10.55 -8.02
CA GLU A 28 8.75 11.88 -8.16
C GLU A 28 9.38 12.92 -7.22
N GLY A 29 10.45 12.56 -6.48
CA GLY A 29 11.10 13.44 -5.51
C GLY A 29 10.31 13.62 -4.20
N VAL A 30 9.29 12.77 -3.95
CA VAL A 30 8.45 12.85 -2.76
C VAL A 30 8.87 11.77 -1.75
N GLU A 31 9.38 12.19 -0.59
CA GLU A 31 9.65 11.29 0.54
C GLU A 31 8.41 11.11 1.41
N ILE A 32 7.95 9.87 1.56
CA ILE A 32 6.82 9.51 2.43
C ILE A 32 7.18 8.34 3.36
N PRO A 33 6.59 8.27 4.57
CA PRO A 33 6.73 7.12 5.44
C PRO A 33 6.24 5.83 4.78
N LEU A 34 6.86 4.70 5.12
CA LEU A 34 6.38 3.39 4.67
C LEU A 34 5.05 3.06 5.36
N VAL A 35 4.05 2.70 4.57
CA VAL A 35 2.78 2.20 5.10
C VAL A 35 2.95 0.75 5.55
N THR A 36 2.79 0.49 6.85
CA THR A 36 2.86 -0.86 7.45
C THR A 36 1.49 -1.42 7.84
N LEU A 37 0.42 -0.65 7.61
CA LEU A 37 -0.95 -1.04 7.92
C LEU A 37 -1.42 -2.20 7.04
N THR A 38 -2.26 -3.05 7.62
CA THR A 38 -3.10 -4.00 6.88
C THR A 38 -4.12 -3.25 6.03
N ALA A 39 -4.82 -3.97 5.15
CA ALA A 39 -5.83 -3.35 4.29
C ALA A 39 -6.96 -2.70 5.11
N ASP A 40 -7.45 -3.36 6.15
CA ASP A 40 -8.56 -2.88 6.95
C ASP A 40 -8.17 -1.67 7.82
N GLU A 41 -6.96 -1.70 8.41
CA GLU A 41 -6.42 -0.56 9.15
C GLU A 41 -6.21 0.66 8.24
N ALA A 42 -5.76 0.44 6.99
CA ALA A 42 -5.61 1.52 6.03
C ALA A 42 -6.96 2.16 5.66
N LEU A 43 -8.02 1.35 5.51
CA LEU A 43 -9.38 1.87 5.26
C LEU A 43 -9.89 2.69 6.43
N ALA A 44 -9.76 2.18 7.67
CA ALA A 44 -10.14 2.92 8.87
C ALA A 44 -9.38 4.26 8.98
N ARG A 45 -8.07 4.24 8.69
CA ARG A 45 -7.25 5.44 8.70
C ARG A 45 -7.66 6.45 7.63
N LEU A 46 -8.06 5.99 6.44
CA LEU A 46 -8.57 6.87 5.39
C LEU A 46 -9.87 7.58 5.81
N ASP A 47 -10.78 6.87 6.49
CA ASP A 47 -12.02 7.48 6.97
C ASP A 47 -11.80 8.50 8.10
N GLU A 48 -10.80 8.31 8.95
CA GLU A 48 -10.36 9.33 9.90
C GLU A 48 -9.79 10.56 9.19
N LEU A 49 -8.93 10.36 8.19
CA LEU A 49 -8.28 11.43 7.45
C LEU A 49 -9.31 12.26 6.66
N ARG A 50 -10.29 11.62 6.01
CA ARG A 50 -11.40 12.31 5.34
C ARG A 50 -12.13 13.22 6.32
N ARG A 51 -12.57 12.69 7.47
CA ARG A 51 -13.24 13.48 8.53
C ARG A 51 -12.41 14.65 9.04
N HIS A 52 -11.08 14.51 9.06
CA HIS A 52 -10.17 15.56 9.50
C HIS A 52 -10.02 16.70 8.47
N TYR A 53 -9.92 16.37 7.18
CA TYR A 53 -9.61 17.34 6.12
C TYR A 53 -10.83 17.85 5.34
N GLU A 54 -11.99 17.18 5.40
CA GLU A 54 -13.24 17.59 4.75
C GLU A 54 -14.11 18.51 5.62
N ARG A 55 -13.59 18.97 6.77
CA ARG A 55 -14.18 20.03 7.59
C ARG A 55 -13.79 21.41 7.07
#